data_AF-A0A1C5A3B1-F1
#
_entry.id   AF-A0A1C5A3B1-F1
#
_cell.length_a   1.000
_cell.length_b   1.000
_cell.length_c   1.000
_cell.angle_alpha   90.00
_cell.angle_beta   90.00
_cell.angle_gamma   90.00
#
_symmetry.space_group_name_H-M   'P 1'
#
loop_
_entity.id
_entity.type
_entity.pdbx_description
1 polymer ?
#
loop_
_entity_poly.entity_id
_entity_poly.type
_entity_poly.pdbx_seq_one_letter_code
_entity_poly.pdbx_strand_id
1 'polypeptide(L)' 'MRTVIRPTWTPTDEQLAAIKRAQDAWVARDAAEDAAWRETQALRDAGVPDLAICDRIAQVSKPTLNRRLGPRKARES' A
#
# COMPACT_ATOMS: atom_id res chain seq x y z
N MET A 1 -3.07 7.91 37.35
CA MET A 1 -3.63 8.26 36.02
C MET A 1 -2.73 9.31 35.39
N ARG A 2 -2.13 9.04 34.22
CA ARG A 2 -1.28 10.01 33.51
C ARG A 2 -2.18 10.83 32.59
N THR A 3 -2.45 12.08 32.94
CA THR A 3 -3.27 12.99 32.14
C THR A 3 -2.57 13.22 30.79
N VAL A 4 -3.17 12.73 29.70
CA VAL A 4 -2.69 13.01 28.35
C VAL A 4 -3.03 14.47 28.04
N ILE A 5 -2.05 15.36 28.23
CA ILE A 5 -2.15 16.74 27.76
C ILE A 5 -2.14 16.68 26.24
N ARG A 6 -3.29 16.81 25.59
CA ARG A 6 -3.33 17.09 24.16
C ARG A 6 -2.99 18.57 23.98
N PRO A 7 -1.89 18.91 23.28
CA PRO A 7 -1.60 20.29 22.97
C PRO A 7 -2.78 20.90 22.22
N THR A 8 -3.26 22.06 22.67
CA THR A 8 -4.19 22.86 21.91
C THR A 8 -3.46 23.37 20.67
N TRP A 9 -3.91 22.95 19.50
CA TRP A 9 -3.35 23.37 18.22
C TRP A 9 -4.39 24.21 17.47
N THR A 10 -4.05 25.47 17.22
CA THR A 10 -4.82 26.38 16.37
C THR A 10 -3.99 26.59 15.10
N PRO A 11 -4.33 25.93 13.99
CA PRO A 11 -3.52 25.98 12.79
C PRO A 11 -3.56 27.35 12.13
N THR A 12 -2.44 27.73 11.50
CA THR A 12 -2.45 28.80 10.50
C THR A 12 -2.98 28.27 9.16
N ASP A 13 -3.44 29.16 8.29
CA ASP A 13 -3.89 28.79 6.93
C ASP A 13 -2.77 28.10 6.12
N GLU A 14 -1.51 28.52 6.33
CA GLU A 14 -0.34 27.90 5.70
C GLU A 14 -0.15 26.45 6.16
N GLN A 15 -0.35 26.17 7.45
CA GLN A 15 -0.28 24.82 8.00
C GLN A 15 -1.41 23.94 7.46
N LEU A 16 -2.63 24.47 7.34
CA LEU A 16 -3.75 23.76 6.71
C LEU A 16 -3.46 23.44 5.24
N ALA A 17 -2.91 24.41 4.50
CA ALA A 17 -2.52 24.20 3.12
C ALA A 17 -1.41 23.13 2.99
N ALA A 18 -0.43 23.12 3.89
CA ALA A 18 0.61 22.10 3.93
C ALA A 18 0.05 20.69 4.21
N ILE A 19 -0.87 20.58 5.17
CA ILE A 19 -1.56 19.33 5.48
C ILE A 19 -2.36 18.85 4.27
N LYS A 20 -3.10 19.74 3.61
CA LYS A 20 -3.84 19.39 2.40
C LYS A 20 -2.92 18.85 1.30
N ARG A 21 -1.80 19.50 1.03
CA ARG A 21 -0.81 19.00 0.05
C ARG A 21 -0.30 17.61 0.41
N ALA A 22 -0.01 17.37 1.68
CA ALA A 22 0.42 16.05 2.14
C ALA A 22 -0.69 15.00 1.99
N GLN A 23 -1.93 15.33 2.33
CA GLN A 23 -3.10 14.46 2.14
C GLN A 23 -3.28 14.07 0.67
N ASP A 24 -3.24 15.07 -0.23
CA ASP A 24 -3.40 14.84 -1.67
C ASP A 24 -2.28 13.93 -2.22
N ALA A 25 -1.04 14.09 -1.73
CA ALA A 25 0.09 13.23 -2.08
C ALA A 25 -0.08 11.78 -1.58
N TRP A 26 -0.60 11.60 -0.36
CA TRP A 26 -0.91 10.26 0.17
C TRP A 26 -2.01 9.57 -0.64
N VAL A 27 -3.07 10.28 -0.99
CA VAL A 27 -4.14 9.75 -1.84
C VAL A 27 -3.59 9.31 -3.20
N ALA A 28 -2.75 10.12 -3.83
CA ALA A 28 -2.13 9.78 -5.12
C ALA A 28 -1.20 8.56 -5.01
N ARG A 29 -0.39 8.49 -3.94
CA ARG A 29 0.48 7.35 -3.66
C ARG A 29 -0.31 6.06 -3.49
N ASP A 30 -1.39 6.09 -2.71
CA ASP A 30 -2.21 4.91 -2.45
C ASP A 30 -2.91 4.41 -3.72
N ALA A 31 -3.41 5.33 -4.56
CA ALA A 31 -3.97 4.98 -5.86
C ALA A 31 -2.94 4.31 -6.80
N ALA A 32 -1.69 4.81 -6.80
CA ALA A 32 -0.60 4.20 -7.56
C ALA A 32 -0.20 2.82 -7.00
N GLU A 33 -0.18 2.67 -5.68
CA GLU A 33 0.09 1.39 -5.02
C GLU A 33 -1.00 0.36 -5.38
N ASP A 34 -2.28 0.74 -5.35
CA ASP A 34 -3.38 -0.12 -5.75
C ASP A 34 -3.29 -0.55 -7.22
N ALA A 35 -2.93 0.38 -8.12
CA ALA A 35 -2.71 0.07 -9.53
C ALA A 35 -1.58 -0.96 -9.71
N ALA A 36 -0.45 -0.80 -9.01
CA ALA A 36 0.66 -1.74 -9.05
C ALA A 36 0.26 -3.15 -8.55
N TRP A 37 -0.58 -3.23 -7.52
CA TRP A 37 -1.09 -4.51 -7.02
C TRP A 37 -2.06 -5.19 -8.00
N ARG A 38 -2.86 -4.43 -8.77
CA ARG A 38 -3.70 -5.00 -9.84
C ARG A 38 -2.86 -5.65 -10.95
N GLU A 39 -1.79 -4.98 -11.39
CA GLU A 39 -0.85 -5.56 -12.36
C GLU A 39 -0.16 -6.80 -11.80
N THR A 40 0.22 -6.77 -10.52
CA THR A 40 0.80 -7.93 -9.83
C THR A 40 -0.19 -9.11 -9.76
N GLN A 41 -1.48 -8.84 -9.55
CA GLN A 41 -2.53 -9.87 -9.61
C GLN A 41 -2.69 -10.41 -11.04
N ALA A 42 -2.63 -9.58 -12.06
CA ALA A 42 -2.68 -10.03 -13.45
C ALA A 42 -1.54 -11.01 -13.79
N LEU A 43 -0.34 -10.82 -13.23
CA LEU A 43 0.75 -11.81 -13.35
C LEU A 43 0.38 -13.16 -12.71
N ARG A 44 -0.24 -13.14 -11.53
CA ARG A 44 -0.72 -14.37 -10.86
C ARG A 44 -1.80 -15.06 -11.69
N ASP A 45 -2.74 -14.31 -12.25
CA ASP A 45 -3.84 -14.81 -13.08
C ASP A 45 -3.32 -15.39 -14.40
N ALA A 46 -2.25 -14.80 -14.96
CA ALA A 46 -1.50 -15.34 -16.09
C ALA A 46 -0.65 -16.58 -15.74
N GLY A 47 -0.70 -17.07 -14.50
CA GLY A 47 0.00 -18.28 -14.06
C GLY A 47 1.48 -18.08 -13.70
N VAL A 48 1.98 -16.84 -13.65
CA VAL A 48 3.37 -16.57 -13.25
C VAL A 48 3.60 -17.04 -11.81
N PRO A 49 4.64 -17.86 -11.53
CA PRO A 49 4.93 -18.32 -10.16
C PRO A 49 5.30 -17.17 -9.23
N ASP A 50 4.85 -17.20 -7.97
CA ASP A 50 5.11 -16.15 -6.97
C ASP A 50 6.61 -15.89 -6.78
N LEU A 51 7.44 -16.94 -6.85
CA LEU A 51 8.91 -16.79 -6.78
C LEU A 51 9.44 -15.95 -7.94
N ALA A 52 8.96 -16.18 -9.17
CA ALA A 52 9.40 -15.42 -10.34
C ALA A 52 8.97 -13.95 -10.27
N ILE A 53 7.81 -13.66 -9.66
CA ILE A 53 7.34 -12.30 -9.39
C ILE A 53 8.26 -11.63 -8.35
N CYS A 54 8.52 -12.29 -7.22
CA CYS A 54 9.37 -11.76 -6.16
C CYS A 54 10.82 -11.52 -6.59
N ASP A 55 11.36 -12.36 -7.48
CA ASP A 55 12.72 -12.20 -8.00
C ASP A 55 12.84 -11.03 -9.00
N ARG A 56 11.74 -10.67 -9.70
CA ARG A 56 11.74 -9.66 -10.77
C ARG A 56 11.20 -8.31 -10.35
N ILE A 57 10.46 -8.23 -9.24
CA ILE A 57 9.87 -7.00 -8.74
C ILE A 57 10.38 -6.76 -7.32
N ALA A 58 11.38 -5.89 -7.18
CA ALA A 58 12.08 -5.64 -5.93
C ALA A 58 11.16 -5.22 -4.76
N GLN A 59 10.03 -4.57 -5.08
CA GLN A 59 9.05 -4.10 -4.09
C GLN A 59 8.12 -5.22 -3.58
N VAL A 60 8.16 -6.41 -4.19
CA VAL A 60 7.24 -7.51 -3.91
C VAL A 60 8.00 -8.67 -3.26
N SER A 61 7.85 -8.80 -1.94
CA SER A 61 8.29 -10.00 -1.22
C SER A 61 7.14 -11.00 -1.04
N LYS A 62 7.44 -12.28 -0.83
CA LYS A 62 6.41 -13.32 -0.59
C LYS A 62 5.47 -12.97 0.58
N PRO A 63 5.94 -12.47 1.74
CA PRO A 63 5.06 -11.98 2.79
C PRO A 63 4.15 -10.81 2.35
N THR A 64 4.70 -9.81 1.65
CA THR A 64 3.93 -8.64 1.20
C THR A 64 2.87 -9.04 0.19
N LEU A 65 3.23 -9.90 -0.77
CA LEU A 65 2.35 -10.46 -1.79
C LEU A 65 1.17 -11.21 -1.16
N ASN A 66 1.42 -12.09 -0.19
CA ASN A 66 0.37 -12.84 0.50
C ASN A 66 -0.50 -11.95 1.41
N ARG A 67 0.05 -10.92 2.02
CA ARG A 67 -0.73 -9.95 2.80
C ARG A 67 -1.68 -9.14 1.92
N ARG A 68 -1.23 -8.76 0.71
CA ARG A 68 -1.98 -7.88 -0.21
C ARG A 68 -3.01 -8.64 -1.04
N LEU A 69 -2.65 -9.81 -1.55
CA LEU A 69 -3.44 -10.56 -2.53
C LEU A 69 -3.94 -11.91 -1.99
N GLY A 70 -3.65 -12.23 -0.72
CA GLY A 70 -3.94 -13.53 -0.12
C GLY A 70 -2.98 -14.63 -0.56
N PRO A 71 -3.02 -15.80 0.10
CA PRO A 71 -2.29 -16.98 -0.33
C PRO A 71 -2.85 -17.46 -1.68
N ARG A 72 -1.96 -17.95 -2.55
CA ARG A 72 -2.40 -18.60 -3.79
C ARG A 72 -3.22 -19.84 -3.43
N LYS A 73 -4.46 -19.91 -3.91
CA LYS A 73 -5.26 -21.14 -3.77
C LYS A 73 -4.55 -22.22 -4.58
N ALA A 74 -4.33 -23.38 -3.98
CA ALA A 74 -3.93 -24.55 -4.75
C ALA A 74 -4.98 -24.73 -5.85
N ARG A 75 -4.54 -24.78 -7.11
CA ARG A 75 -5.42 -25.07 -8.23
C ARG A 75 -6.06 -26.42 -7.92
N GLU A 76 -7.36 -26.44 -7.63
CA GLU A 76 -8.12 -27.69 -7.57
C GLU A 76 -7.99 -28.32 -8.96
N SER A 77 -7.34 -29.48 -9.01
CA SER A 77 -7.20 -30.30 -10.21
C SER A 77 -8.53 -30.94 -10.60
#